data_AF-A0A956U083-F1
#
_entry.id   AF-A0A956U083-F1
#
_cell.length_a   1.000
_cell.length_b   1.000
_cell.length_c   1.000
_cell.angle_alpha   90.00
_cell.angle_beta   90.00
_cell.angle_gamma   90.00
#
_symmetry.space_group_name_H-M   'P 1'
#
loop_
_entity.id
_entity.type
_entity.pdbx_description
1 polymer ?
#
loop_
_entity_poly.entity_id
_entity_poly.type
_entity_poly.pdbx_seq_one_letter_code
_entity_poly.pdbx_strand_id
1 'polypeptide(L)'
;MAKRASGGESPLFVKIAHRGASAYEPENTIRSFERAIGMKAEMIEFDVRQSMDGRLVVIHDAKVDRTTDGRGLVSEKTLTDLKALDAGDGERIPTFEEALDACSGRAKLVIELKENGIEEKVLREINARGLRDDVFIVSFNASRLRLVKTLDPGMRTGLILFASWNPIALAERCGADAVAPFRWFITKG
;
A
#
# COMPACT_ATOMS: atom_id res chain seq x y z
N MET A 1 10.62 -7.21 41.49
CA MET A 1 11.60 -7.21 40.39
C MET A 1 10.89 -7.53 39.09
N ALA A 2 10.60 -6.52 38.26
CA ALA A 2 9.99 -6.73 36.95
C ALA A 2 11.07 -7.16 35.94
N LYS A 3 10.85 -8.30 35.27
CA LYS A 3 11.70 -8.76 34.17
C LYS A 3 11.65 -7.73 33.05
N ARG A 4 12.80 -7.12 32.73
CA ARG A 4 12.96 -6.34 31.49
C ARG A 4 12.68 -7.27 30.32
N ALA A 5 11.76 -6.87 29.45
CA ALA A 5 11.63 -7.48 28.13
C ALA A 5 13.00 -7.38 27.44
N SER A 6 13.50 -8.50 26.94
CA SER A 6 14.72 -8.58 26.14
C SER A 6 14.55 -7.69 24.91
N GLY A 7 15.22 -6.55 24.88
CA GLY A 7 15.32 -5.69 23.71
C GLY A 7 16.08 -6.43 22.62
N GLY A 8 15.35 -7.03 21.68
CA GLY A 8 15.91 -7.36 20.38
C GLY A 8 16.23 -6.06 19.67
N GLU A 9 17.44 -5.93 19.11
CA GLU A 9 17.77 -4.82 18.22
C GLU A 9 16.76 -4.82 17.06
N SER A 10 16.10 -3.67 16.84
CA SER A 10 15.32 -3.46 15.62
C SER A 10 16.26 -3.64 14.42
N PRO A 11 15.84 -4.38 13.38
CA PRO A 11 16.69 -4.60 12.21
C PRO A 11 17.12 -3.27 11.60
N LEU A 12 18.38 -3.20 11.17
CA LEU A 12 18.97 -2.01 10.54
C LEU A 12 18.18 -1.55 9.30
N PHE A 13 17.49 -2.48 8.64
CA PHE A 13 16.65 -2.24 7.46
C PHE A 13 15.40 -3.13 7.50
N VAL A 14 14.26 -2.57 7.10
CA VAL A 14 13.00 -3.30 6.91
C VAL A 14 12.84 -3.64 5.43
N LYS A 15 12.55 -4.89 5.11
CA LYS A 15 12.30 -5.36 3.73
C LYS A 15 10.82 -5.22 3.39
N ILE A 16 10.53 -4.37 2.40
CA ILE A 16 9.19 -4.13 1.88
C ILE A 16 9.07 -4.74 0.49
N ALA A 17 8.12 -5.65 0.28
CA ALA A 17 7.85 -6.28 -1.01
C ALA A 17 6.93 -5.39 -1.85
N HIS A 18 7.52 -4.66 -2.82
CA HIS A 18 6.83 -3.71 -3.68
C HIS A 18 5.85 -4.40 -4.64
N ARG A 19 4.55 -4.11 -4.47
CA ARG A 19 3.43 -4.77 -5.15
C ARG A 19 3.42 -6.29 -4.94
N GLY A 20 3.80 -6.72 -3.74
CA GLY A 20 4.16 -8.11 -3.43
C GLY A 20 5.53 -8.51 -3.98
N ALA A 21 5.76 -9.79 -4.23
CA ALA A 21 6.99 -10.28 -4.86
C ALA A 21 6.95 -10.10 -6.39
N SER A 22 6.71 -8.86 -6.84
CA SER A 22 6.41 -8.51 -8.25
C SER A 22 7.51 -8.84 -9.28
N ALA A 23 8.73 -9.09 -8.82
CA ALA A 23 9.81 -9.60 -9.68
C ALA A 23 9.66 -11.09 -10.03
N TYR A 24 8.80 -11.82 -9.31
CA TYR A 24 8.63 -13.28 -9.41
C TYR A 24 7.21 -13.69 -9.78
N GLU A 25 6.22 -12.87 -9.44
CA GLU A 25 4.79 -13.16 -9.64
C GLU A 25 4.08 -11.91 -10.16
N PRO A 26 2.89 -12.03 -10.77
CA PRO A 26 2.13 -10.88 -11.24
C PRO A 26 1.90 -9.84 -10.13
N GLU A 27 2.27 -8.59 -10.38
CA GLU A 27 2.21 -7.53 -9.35
C GLU A 27 0.79 -7.32 -8.79
N ASN A 28 0.66 -6.90 -7.53
CA ASN A 28 -0.63 -6.57 -6.90
C ASN A 28 -1.65 -7.74 -6.91
N THR A 29 -1.19 -9.00 -6.83
CA THR A 29 -2.04 -10.21 -6.76
C THR A 29 -1.87 -10.93 -5.43
N ILE A 30 -2.84 -11.78 -5.06
CA ILE A 30 -2.72 -12.60 -3.85
C ILE A 30 -1.52 -13.53 -3.97
N ARG A 31 -1.29 -14.11 -5.15
CA ARG A 31 -0.10 -14.94 -5.42
C ARG A 31 1.21 -14.21 -5.17
N SER A 32 1.35 -12.93 -5.56
CA SER A 32 2.57 -12.16 -5.27
C SER A 32 2.74 -11.83 -3.79
N PHE A 33 1.63 -11.66 -3.05
CA PHE A 33 1.66 -11.48 -1.60
C PHE A 33 2.10 -12.76 -0.89
N GLU A 34 1.52 -13.90 -1.24
CA GLU A 34 1.91 -15.21 -0.69
C GLU A 34 3.38 -15.51 -0.95
N ARG A 35 3.86 -15.22 -2.17
CA ARG A 35 5.27 -15.37 -2.50
C ARG A 35 6.16 -14.48 -1.63
N ALA A 36 5.78 -13.22 -1.42
CA ALA A 36 6.53 -12.29 -0.56
C ALA A 36 6.60 -12.77 0.90
N ILE A 37 5.49 -13.29 1.44
CA ILE A 37 5.43 -13.89 2.78
C ILE A 37 6.35 -15.10 2.88
N GLY A 38 6.29 -16.00 1.88
CA GLY A 38 7.19 -17.17 1.80
C GLY A 38 8.67 -16.78 1.72
N MET A 39 8.98 -15.64 1.10
CA MET A 39 10.32 -15.05 1.05
C MET A 39 10.72 -14.25 2.30
N LYS A 40 9.86 -14.23 3.34
CA LYS A 40 10.08 -13.53 4.61
C LYS A 40 10.29 -12.02 4.42
N ALA A 41 9.48 -11.40 3.55
CA ALA A 41 9.32 -9.95 3.57
C ALA A 41 8.67 -9.52 4.90
N GLU A 42 9.10 -8.40 5.46
CA GLU A 42 8.57 -7.89 6.74
C GLU A 42 7.31 -7.06 6.52
N MET A 43 7.26 -6.38 5.37
CA MET A 43 6.08 -5.65 4.92
C MET A 43 5.76 -6.00 3.47
N ILE A 44 4.48 -5.91 3.13
CA ILE A 44 3.98 -6.02 1.76
C ILE A 44 3.41 -4.66 1.37
N GLU A 45 3.86 -4.15 0.24
CA GLU A 45 3.33 -2.93 -0.34
C GLU A 45 2.38 -3.27 -1.48
N PHE A 46 1.28 -2.53 -1.59
CA PHE A 46 0.36 -2.62 -2.71
C PHE A 46 -0.44 -1.33 -2.93
N ASP A 47 -0.95 -1.18 -4.14
CA ASP A 47 -1.62 0.04 -4.62
C ASP A 47 -3.15 -0.08 -4.56
N VAL A 48 -3.84 0.95 -4.08
CA VAL A 48 -5.32 0.94 -3.98
C VAL A 48 -5.97 1.99 -4.88
N ARG A 49 -7.00 1.54 -5.59
CA ARG A 49 -7.93 2.32 -6.42
C ARG A 49 -9.38 1.92 -6.17
N GLN A 50 -10.32 2.58 -6.82
CA GLN A 50 -11.75 2.39 -6.71
C GLN A 50 -12.37 2.10 -8.09
N SER A 51 -13.26 1.11 -8.12
CA SER A 51 -14.08 0.76 -9.27
C SER A 51 -15.24 1.74 -9.48
N MET A 52 -15.93 1.64 -10.62
CA MET A 52 -17.11 2.45 -10.96
C MET A 52 -18.23 2.36 -9.90
N ASP A 53 -18.46 1.16 -9.36
CA ASP A 53 -19.45 0.87 -8.31
C ASP A 53 -18.91 1.11 -6.89
N GLY A 54 -17.78 1.82 -6.77
CA GLY A 54 -17.25 2.29 -5.50
C GLY A 54 -16.55 1.21 -4.67
N ARG A 55 -16.16 0.07 -5.24
CA ARG A 55 -15.41 -0.97 -4.52
C ARG A 55 -13.91 -0.66 -4.57
N LEU A 56 -13.20 -0.90 -3.48
CA LEU A 56 -11.74 -0.74 -3.47
C LEU A 56 -11.07 -1.97 -4.09
N VAL A 57 -10.13 -1.73 -4.99
CA VAL A 57 -9.41 -2.75 -5.74
C VAL A 57 -7.91 -2.49 -5.70
N VAL A 58 -7.14 -3.56 -5.82
CA VAL A 58 -5.68 -3.53 -5.70
C VAL A 58 -5.04 -3.56 -7.08
N ILE A 59 -4.63 -2.37 -7.56
CA ILE A 59 -4.02 -2.19 -8.89
C ILE A 59 -3.30 -0.83 -8.98
N HIS A 60 -2.11 -0.83 -9.58
CA HIS A 60 -1.26 0.36 -9.67
C HIS A 60 -1.79 1.42 -10.65
N ASP A 61 -2.06 1.02 -11.89
CA ASP A 61 -2.38 1.94 -12.98
C ASP A 61 -3.86 2.33 -12.97
N ALA A 62 -4.16 3.54 -13.46
CA ALA A 62 -5.56 3.97 -13.64
C ALA A 62 -6.28 3.15 -14.73
N LYS A 63 -5.51 2.50 -15.60
CA LYS A 63 -5.98 1.58 -16.65
C LYS A 63 -5.56 0.16 -16.32
N VAL A 64 -6.37 -0.81 -16.74
CA VAL A 64 -6.08 -2.24 -16.54
C VAL A 64 -5.08 -2.80 -17.58
N ASP A 65 -4.88 -2.09 -18.69
CA ASP A 65 -4.20 -2.55 -19.92
C ASP A 65 -2.81 -3.20 -19.74
N ARG A 66 -2.01 -2.78 -18.77
CA ARG A 66 -0.61 -3.24 -18.63
C ARG A 66 -0.51 -4.58 -17.90
N THR A 67 -1.35 -4.81 -16.91
CA THR A 67 -1.23 -5.95 -15.98
C THR A 67 -2.39 -6.91 -16.08
N THR A 68 -3.30 -6.71 -17.03
CA THR A 68 -4.38 -7.66 -17.30
C THR A 68 -4.61 -7.89 -18.78
N ASP A 69 -5.47 -8.85 -19.10
CA ASP A 69 -5.97 -9.12 -20.46
C ASP A 69 -7.08 -8.14 -20.92
N GLY A 70 -7.46 -7.18 -20.08
CA GLY A 70 -8.50 -6.19 -20.34
C GLY A 70 -7.98 -4.86 -20.88
N ARG A 71 -8.91 -3.92 -21.10
CA ARG A 71 -8.60 -2.52 -21.45
C ARG A 71 -9.53 -1.52 -20.78
N GLY A 72 -9.06 -0.29 -20.63
CA GLY A 72 -9.84 0.86 -20.16
C GLY A 72 -9.57 1.23 -18.71
N LEU A 73 -10.28 2.25 -18.22
CA LEU A 73 -10.08 2.78 -16.88
C LEU A 73 -10.71 1.87 -15.81
N VAL A 74 -10.03 1.77 -14.66
CA VAL A 74 -10.56 1.08 -13.47
C VAL A 74 -11.85 1.75 -12.99
N SER A 75 -11.90 3.08 -13.02
CA SER A 75 -13.06 3.89 -12.61
C SER A 75 -14.29 3.77 -13.51
N GLU A 76 -14.16 3.11 -14.67
CA GLU A 76 -15.25 2.88 -15.64
C GLU A 76 -15.74 1.43 -15.64
N LYS A 77 -15.26 0.59 -14.72
CA LYS A 77 -15.59 -0.83 -14.62
C LYS A 77 -16.20 -1.14 -13.25
N THR A 78 -17.23 -1.99 -13.20
CA THR A 78 -17.72 -2.53 -11.93
C THR A 78 -16.70 -3.48 -11.31
N LEU A 79 -16.83 -3.80 -10.02
CA LEU A 79 -16.01 -4.85 -9.42
C LEU A 79 -16.15 -6.18 -10.17
N THR A 80 -17.37 -6.53 -10.60
CA THR A 80 -17.62 -7.76 -11.37
C THR A 80 -16.81 -7.78 -12.67
N ASP A 81 -16.79 -6.66 -13.40
CA ASP A 81 -16.00 -6.55 -14.63
C ASP A 81 -14.50 -6.69 -14.35
N LEU A 82 -14.00 -6.04 -13.29
CA LEU A 82 -12.60 -6.09 -12.89
C LEU A 82 -12.18 -7.51 -12.45
N LYS A 83 -13.07 -8.22 -11.75
CA LYS A 83 -12.87 -9.60 -11.30
C LYS A 83 -12.92 -10.63 -12.42
N ALA A 84 -13.44 -10.29 -13.59
CA ALA A 84 -13.43 -11.16 -14.76
C ALA A 84 -12.07 -11.16 -15.49
N LEU A 85 -11.23 -10.15 -15.26
CA LEU A 85 -9.94 -10.00 -15.94
C LEU A 85 -8.88 -10.94 -15.34
N ASP A 86 -8.04 -11.48 -16.21
CA ASP A 86 -6.83 -12.21 -15.81
C ASP A 86 -5.73 -11.20 -15.49
N ALA A 87 -5.31 -11.13 -14.23
CA ALA A 87 -4.26 -10.22 -13.76
C ALA A 87 -2.84 -10.81 -13.88
N GLY A 88 -2.69 -11.87 -14.66
CA GLY A 88 -1.46 -12.64 -14.87
C GLY A 88 -1.55 -14.03 -14.26
N ASP A 89 -1.09 -15.03 -15.00
CA ASP A 89 -1.04 -16.44 -14.58
C ASP A 89 -2.35 -17.00 -13.98
N GLY A 90 -3.52 -16.52 -14.43
CA GLY A 90 -4.81 -16.97 -13.91
C GLY A 90 -5.29 -16.25 -12.66
N GLU A 91 -4.50 -15.32 -12.11
CA GLU A 91 -4.91 -14.49 -10.96
C GLU A 91 -6.02 -13.50 -11.36
N ARG A 92 -6.65 -12.93 -10.34
CA ARG A 92 -7.66 -11.86 -10.48
C ARG A 92 -7.18 -10.61 -9.77
N ILE A 93 -7.69 -9.46 -10.19
CA ILE A 93 -7.51 -8.21 -9.44
C ILE A 93 -8.12 -8.41 -8.04
N PRO A 94 -7.34 -8.30 -6.94
CA PRO A 94 -7.88 -8.42 -5.59
C PRO A 94 -8.74 -7.22 -5.22
N THR A 95 -9.72 -7.41 -4.35
CA THR A 95 -10.29 -6.29 -3.60
C THR A 95 -9.33 -5.89 -2.49
N PHE A 96 -9.52 -4.68 -1.95
CA PHE A 96 -8.73 -4.24 -0.80
C PHE A 96 -8.92 -5.17 0.40
N GLU A 97 -10.15 -5.60 0.66
CA GLU A 97 -10.51 -6.52 1.74
C GLU A 97 -9.79 -7.87 1.59
N GLU A 98 -9.80 -8.48 0.41
CA GLU A 98 -9.10 -9.74 0.15
C GLU A 98 -7.57 -9.60 0.35
N ALA A 99 -6.98 -8.48 -0.07
CA ALA A 99 -5.56 -8.22 0.13
C ALA A 99 -5.21 -8.05 1.61
N LEU A 100 -6.04 -7.33 2.39
CA LEU A 100 -5.88 -7.24 3.84
C LEU A 100 -5.98 -8.63 4.49
N ASP A 101 -6.99 -9.41 4.11
CA ASP A 101 -7.25 -10.72 4.69
C ASP A 101 -6.13 -11.73 4.37
N ALA A 102 -5.54 -11.68 3.17
CA ALA A 102 -4.41 -12.54 2.79
C ALA A 102 -3.12 -12.24 3.57
N CYS A 103 -2.90 -10.98 3.96
CA CYS A 103 -1.64 -10.52 4.53
C CYS A 103 -1.66 -10.33 6.06
N SER A 104 -2.82 -10.00 6.63
CA SER A 104 -2.96 -9.63 8.04
C SER A 104 -2.47 -10.73 8.98
N GLY A 105 -1.76 -10.34 10.05
CA GLY A 105 -1.13 -11.26 10.99
C GLY A 105 0.08 -12.02 10.46
N ARG A 106 0.44 -11.87 9.18
CA ARG A 106 1.57 -12.56 8.53
C ARG A 106 2.67 -11.62 8.07
N ALA A 107 2.30 -10.40 7.67
CA ALA A 107 3.21 -9.30 7.38
C ALA A 107 2.53 -7.97 7.74
N LYS A 108 3.33 -6.92 7.97
CA LYS A 108 2.80 -5.55 8.03
C LYS A 108 2.52 -5.05 6.62
N LEU A 109 1.76 -3.96 6.52
CA LEU A 109 1.26 -3.47 5.24
C LEU A 109 1.70 -2.06 4.96
N VAL A 110 2.05 -1.81 3.70
CA VAL A 110 2.22 -0.47 3.14
C VAL A 110 1.18 -0.28 2.06
N ILE A 111 0.30 0.70 2.22
CA ILE A 111 -0.87 0.87 1.35
C ILE A 111 -0.72 2.18 0.60
N GLU A 112 -0.45 2.12 -0.70
CA GLU A 112 -0.36 3.33 -1.53
C GLU A 112 -1.74 3.79 -2.00
N LEU A 113 -2.11 5.02 -1.64
CA LEU A 113 -3.32 5.66 -2.16
C LEU A 113 -3.04 6.32 -3.51
N LYS A 114 -3.62 5.76 -4.59
CA LYS A 114 -3.40 6.23 -5.97
C LYS A 114 -4.32 7.37 -6.39
N GLU A 115 -5.43 7.57 -5.69
CA GLU A 115 -6.41 8.61 -6.00
C GLU A 115 -7.05 9.20 -4.74
N ASN A 116 -7.79 10.30 -4.94
CA ASN A 116 -8.52 10.96 -3.86
C ASN A 116 -9.92 10.34 -3.72
N GLY A 117 -10.58 10.54 -2.58
CA GLY A 117 -11.95 10.10 -2.35
C GLY A 117 -12.07 8.65 -1.86
N ILE A 118 -10.95 7.98 -1.60
CA ILE A 118 -10.89 6.62 -1.08
C ILE A 118 -10.46 6.56 0.39
N GLU A 119 -9.97 7.68 0.95
CA GLU A 119 -9.31 7.78 2.26
C GLU A 119 -10.19 7.24 3.38
N GLU A 120 -11.44 7.72 3.48
CA GLU A 120 -12.38 7.29 4.51
C GLU A 120 -12.70 5.79 4.43
N LYS A 121 -12.83 5.26 3.20
CA LYS A 121 -13.17 3.86 2.97
C LYS A 121 -11.98 2.96 3.34
N VAL A 122 -10.77 3.34 2.94
CA VAL A 122 -9.54 2.65 3.33
C VAL A 122 -9.37 2.64 4.85
N LEU A 123 -9.49 3.80 5.50
CA LEU A 123 -9.40 3.91 6.96
C LEU A 123 -10.46 3.07 7.68
N ARG A 124 -11.69 3.04 7.16
CA ARG A 124 -12.77 2.22 7.70
C ARG A 124 -12.42 0.73 7.67
N GLU A 125 -11.95 0.21 6.54
CA GLU A 125 -11.60 -1.21 6.41
C GLU A 125 -10.40 -1.61 7.28
N ILE A 126 -9.40 -0.72 7.41
CA ILE A 126 -8.25 -0.91 8.30
C ILE A 126 -8.71 -0.97 9.77
N ASN A 127 -9.50 0.02 10.19
CA ASN A 127 -9.94 0.13 11.57
C ASN A 127 -10.94 -0.97 11.96
N ALA A 128 -11.83 -1.37 11.04
CA ALA A 128 -12.76 -2.48 11.25
C ALA A 128 -12.04 -3.82 11.53
N ARG A 129 -10.82 -3.98 11.01
CA ARG A 129 -9.98 -5.18 11.23
C ARG A 129 -8.95 -5.00 12.35
N GLY A 130 -8.91 -3.85 13.02
CA GLY A 130 -7.93 -3.56 14.06
C GLY A 130 -6.48 -3.47 13.56
N LEU A 131 -6.27 -3.21 12.27
CA LEU A 131 -4.95 -3.27 11.62
C LEU A 131 -4.16 -1.95 11.69
N ARG A 132 -4.65 -0.96 12.44
CA ARG A 132 -4.08 0.40 12.48
C ARG A 132 -2.58 0.43 12.80
N ASP A 133 -2.12 -0.42 13.72
CA ASP A 133 -0.71 -0.45 14.14
C ASP A 133 0.22 -1.23 13.19
N ASP A 134 -0.37 -2.02 12.29
CA ASP A 134 0.31 -2.87 11.31
C ASP A 134 0.27 -2.28 9.89
N VAL A 135 -0.44 -1.17 9.69
CA VAL A 135 -0.58 -0.49 8.40
C VAL A 135 0.20 0.82 8.39
N PHE A 136 0.83 1.09 7.24
CA PHE A 136 1.48 2.35 6.93
C PHE A 136 0.95 2.89 5.59
N ILE A 137 0.21 3.99 5.61
CA ILE A 137 -0.40 4.56 4.39
C ILE A 137 0.59 5.49 3.68
N VAL A 138 0.79 5.30 2.38
CA VAL A 138 1.72 6.13 1.60
C VAL A 138 1.05 6.79 0.40
N SER A 139 1.59 7.92 -0.04
CA SER A 139 1.15 8.57 -1.27
C SER A 139 2.19 9.55 -1.78
N PHE A 140 2.20 9.78 -3.10
CA PHE A 140 2.87 10.93 -3.72
C PHE A 140 2.11 12.25 -3.52
N ASN A 141 0.84 12.20 -3.09
CA ASN A 141 0.00 13.37 -2.95
C ASN A 141 -0.08 13.81 -1.47
N ALA A 142 0.58 14.92 -1.15
CA ALA A 142 0.61 15.47 0.20
C ALA A 142 -0.79 15.85 0.75
N SER A 143 -1.74 16.23 -0.11
CA SER A 143 -3.10 16.58 0.30
C SER A 143 -3.89 15.33 0.73
N ARG A 144 -3.67 14.17 0.10
CA ARG A 144 -4.26 12.89 0.54
C ARG A 144 -3.79 12.52 1.93
N LEU A 145 -2.48 12.60 2.18
CA LEU A 145 -1.91 12.28 3.49
C LEU A 145 -2.41 13.23 4.57
N ARG A 146 -2.55 14.53 4.25
CA ARG A 146 -3.17 15.49 5.15
C ARG A 146 -4.59 15.09 5.49
N LEU A 147 -5.40 14.69 4.51
CA LEU A 147 -6.78 14.25 4.74
C LEU A 147 -6.82 12.99 5.61
N VAL A 148 -5.95 12.00 5.34
CA VAL A 148 -5.80 10.81 6.19
C VAL A 148 -5.50 11.21 7.64
N LYS A 149 -4.56 12.14 7.86
CA LYS A 149 -4.21 12.63 9.20
C LYS A 149 -5.33 13.44 9.87
N THR A 150 -6.14 14.16 9.10
CA THR A 150 -7.34 14.83 9.63
C THR A 150 -8.39 13.82 10.09
N LEU A 151 -8.61 12.76 9.31
CA LEU A 151 -9.60 11.72 9.61
C LEU A 151 -9.15 10.77 10.73
N ASP A 152 -7.87 10.44 10.76
CA ASP A 152 -7.23 9.59 11.76
C ASP A 152 -5.80 10.09 12.07
N PRO A 153 -5.63 10.95 13.11
CA PRO A 153 -4.33 11.53 13.45
C PRO A 153 -3.24 10.52 13.83
N GLY A 154 -3.62 9.34 14.33
CA GLY A 154 -2.66 8.30 14.72
C GLY A 154 -2.43 7.23 13.65
N MET A 155 -3.09 7.30 12.50
CA MET A 155 -2.72 6.49 11.35
C MET A 155 -1.30 6.86 10.90
N ARG A 156 -0.44 5.88 10.72
CA ARG A 156 0.93 6.14 10.25
C ARG A 156 0.92 6.43 8.75
N THR A 157 1.60 7.49 8.33
CA THR A 157 1.68 7.90 6.93
C THR A 157 3.09 8.21 6.44
N GLY A 158 3.33 8.00 5.15
CA GLY A 158 4.60 8.34 4.50
C GLY A 158 4.43 9.06 3.18
N LEU A 159 5.21 10.13 2.99
CA LEU A 159 5.22 10.89 1.75
C LEU A 159 6.25 10.30 0.78
N ILE A 160 5.78 9.79 -0.36
CA ILE A 160 6.65 9.31 -1.43
C ILE A 160 7.05 10.49 -2.32
N LEU A 161 8.33 10.62 -2.63
CA LEU A 161 8.86 11.72 -3.42
C LEU A 161 9.82 11.22 -4.48
N PHE A 162 9.67 11.72 -5.71
CA PHE A 162 10.71 11.54 -6.73
C PHE A 162 11.91 12.44 -6.41
N ALA A 163 11.68 13.75 -6.31
CA ALA A 163 12.68 14.73 -5.89
C ALA A 163 12.03 15.90 -5.15
N SER A 164 12.73 16.50 -4.19
CA SER A 164 12.32 17.73 -3.51
C SER A 164 13.54 18.46 -2.99
N TRP A 165 13.54 19.79 -3.07
CA TRP A 165 14.57 20.65 -2.47
C TRP A 165 14.49 20.69 -0.93
N ASN A 166 13.31 20.44 -0.36
CA ASN A 166 13.12 20.33 1.08
C ASN A 166 12.05 19.26 1.39
N PRO A 167 12.41 17.97 1.31
CA PRO A 167 11.48 16.87 1.51
C PRO A 167 10.92 16.83 2.94
N ILE A 168 11.73 17.21 3.93
CA ILE A 168 11.35 17.23 5.34
C ILE A 168 10.25 18.25 5.60
N ALA A 169 10.44 19.51 5.16
CA ALA A 169 9.41 20.53 5.36
C ALA A 169 8.10 20.19 4.64
N LEU A 170 8.15 19.47 3.51
CA LEU A 170 6.94 19.01 2.83
C LEU A 170 6.23 17.91 3.62
N ALA A 171 6.98 16.96 4.20
CA ALA A 171 6.45 15.90 5.05
C ALA A 171 5.82 16.47 6.33
N GLU A 172 6.51 17.41 7.01
CA GLU A 172 5.98 18.12 8.18
C GLU A 172 4.67 18.84 7.84
N ARG A 173 4.63 19.52 6.69
CA ARG A 173 3.41 20.23 6.26
C ARG A 173 2.23 19.30 6.11
N CYS A 174 2.37 18.09 5.58
CA CYS A 174 1.25 17.14 5.46
C CYS A 174 1.08 16.22 6.67
N GLY A 175 1.92 16.37 7.70
CA GLY A 175 1.90 15.55 8.91
C GLY A 175 2.38 14.12 8.69
N ALA A 176 3.17 13.85 7.64
CA ALA A 176 3.69 12.50 7.39
C ALA A 176 4.75 12.10 8.43
N ASP A 177 4.74 10.83 8.83
CA ASP A 177 5.68 10.26 9.81
C ASP A 177 7.00 9.80 9.16
N ALA A 178 7.00 9.59 7.84
CA ALA A 178 8.20 9.24 7.08
C ALA A 178 8.24 9.89 5.69
N VAL A 179 9.45 9.93 5.12
CA VAL A 179 9.70 10.26 3.72
C VAL A 179 10.25 9.03 3.01
N ALA A 180 9.69 8.70 1.86
CA ALA A 180 10.17 7.65 0.97
C ALA A 180 10.70 8.29 -0.33
N PRO A 181 11.97 8.72 -0.37
CA PRO A 181 12.53 9.33 -1.56
C PRO A 181 12.97 8.25 -2.57
N PHE A 182 12.97 8.61 -3.85
CA PHE A 182 13.56 7.74 -4.87
C PHE A 182 15.06 7.55 -4.61
N ARG A 183 15.54 6.30 -4.71
CA ARG A 183 16.85 5.90 -4.17
C ARG A 183 18.05 6.72 -4.65
N TRP A 184 17.98 7.31 -5.84
CA TRP A 184 19.07 8.10 -6.40
C TRP A 184 19.27 9.46 -5.72
N PHE A 185 18.30 9.88 -4.90
CA PHE A 185 18.38 11.09 -4.09
C PHE A 185 18.80 10.80 -2.65
N ILE A 186 19.25 9.58 -2.35
CA ILE A 186 19.84 9.20 -1.06
C ILE A 186 21.34 8.98 -1.27
N THR A 187 22.18 9.76 -0.59
CA THR A 187 23.63 9.54 -0.56
C THR A 187 24.01 8.78 0.70
N LYS A 188 25.07 7.97 0.63
CA LYS A 188 25.72 7.47 1.85
C LYS A 188 26.37 8.68 2.53
N GLY A 189 26.00 8.94 3.78
CA GLY A 189 26.70 9.89 4.64
C GLY A 189 28.09 9.38 5.01
#